data_AF-A0A7G6T4T7-F1
#
_entry.id   AF-A0A7G6T4T7-F1
#
_cell.length_a   1.000
_cell.length_b   1.000
_cell.length_c   1.000
_cell.angle_alpha   90.00
_cell.angle_beta   90.00
_cell.angle_gamma   90.00
#
_symmetry.space_group_name_H-M   'P 1'
#
loop_
_entity.id
_entity.type
_entity.pdbx_description
1 polymer ?
#
loop_
_entity_poly.entity_id
_entity_poly.type
_entity_poly.pdbx_seq_one_letter_code
_entity_poly.pdbx_strand_id
1 'polypeptide(L)'
;MDDEIDGALLANAEAAAARWKNRTRIREARTDALIRHEILAADSPDRLAARLNNIISDVRKSGGGMLPPESSILRKFVERPLPVTVAELSDQIVNEVIIGARDFLSVEFLDRGSAAARSVGRVLIRANGTLSARGTGFLVGPGLLLTNEHVLTSAELADRCVVQMDYEQNRFGLVKQPQEFALEPKRFFLNDHKLDYALVAVSVKSIQGVEISTYGWLPLNGAQGKIAISDEDHINIVQHPGGREKQVVIRNNRVLDMRTAAEGLGPFLHYEADTEKGSSGSPVMNDGWEVVGLHHSGVPAIDSQGNWLRKDDRIWDKEQHSVAEIKWVANEAVRTSSLVAAIEIAPLEKEKRAYLNEAMSATASMETFAPSLVPESVAHELEDTPVVRDVSSGRGSGPNREISKDKWEPSATIEVPLKITLSLGRAGNRSASAPMPRPRFRPSCSKRN
;
A
#
# COMPACT_ATOMS: atom_id res chain seq x y z
N MET A 1 -3.04 8.25 27.03
CA MET A 1 -2.36 7.89 25.77
C MET A 1 -3.33 8.07 24.61
N ASP A 2 -4.57 7.62 24.74
CA ASP A 2 -5.66 8.05 23.84
C ASP A 2 -5.81 9.58 23.82
N ASP A 3 -5.77 10.26 24.98
CA ASP A 3 -5.95 11.73 25.04
C ASP A 3 -4.93 12.55 24.24
N GLU A 4 -3.69 12.08 24.10
CA GLU A 4 -2.64 12.78 23.34
C GLU A 4 -2.89 12.65 21.83
N ILE A 5 -3.21 11.44 21.38
CA ILE A 5 -3.56 11.17 19.98
C ILE A 5 -4.85 11.89 19.62
N ASP A 6 -5.84 11.85 20.51
CA ASP A 6 -7.12 12.52 20.30
C ASP A 6 -6.95 14.04 20.29
N GLY A 7 -6.11 14.60 21.16
CA GLY A 7 -5.77 16.02 21.15
C GLY A 7 -5.12 16.47 19.83
N ALA A 8 -4.14 15.73 19.34
CA ALA A 8 -3.49 16.03 18.05
C ALA A 8 -4.44 15.85 16.86
N LEU A 9 -5.27 14.79 16.88
CA LEU A 9 -6.28 14.56 15.87
C LEU A 9 -7.30 15.70 15.81
N LEU A 10 -7.76 16.19 16.97
CA LEU A 10 -8.66 17.34 17.05
C LEU A 10 -8.02 18.63 16.52
N ALA A 11 -6.75 18.88 16.85
CA ALA A 11 -6.02 20.05 16.32
C ALA A 11 -5.88 19.97 14.78
N ASN A 12 -5.56 18.80 14.24
CA ASN A 12 -5.49 18.57 12.80
C ASN A 12 -6.87 18.72 12.13
N ALA A 13 -7.93 18.25 12.77
CA ALA A 13 -9.30 18.38 12.28
C ALA A 13 -9.79 19.84 12.29
N GLU A 14 -9.40 20.64 13.29
CA GLU A 14 -9.68 22.08 13.31
C GLU A 14 -8.96 22.82 12.18
N ALA A 15 -7.68 22.50 11.96
CA ALA A 15 -6.92 23.09 10.86
C ALA A 15 -7.48 22.67 9.49
N ALA A 16 -7.91 21.42 9.34
CA ALA A 16 -8.56 20.91 8.13
C ALA A 16 -9.93 21.58 7.91
N ALA A 17 -10.74 21.77 8.97
CA ALA A 17 -12.01 22.49 8.91
C ALA A 17 -11.82 23.94 8.43
N ALA A 18 -10.79 24.63 8.91
CA ALA A 18 -10.46 25.98 8.46
C ALA A 18 -10.07 26.01 6.98
N ARG A 19 -9.21 25.07 6.52
CA ARG A 19 -8.82 24.94 5.10
C ARG A 19 -10.02 24.61 4.22
N TRP A 20 -10.87 23.69 4.67
CA TRP A 20 -12.11 23.31 4.01
C TRP A 20 -13.06 24.50 3.86
N LYS A 21 -13.31 25.25 4.95
CA LYS A 21 -14.17 26.43 4.95
C LYS A 21 -13.64 27.52 4.02
N ASN A 22 -12.34 27.81 4.07
CA ASN A 22 -11.70 28.82 3.24
C ASN A 22 -11.74 28.50 1.73
N ARG A 23 -12.01 27.24 1.37
CA ARG A 23 -12.09 26.79 -0.02
C ARG A 23 -13.51 26.45 -0.48
N THR A 24 -14.53 26.71 0.34
CA THR A 24 -15.94 26.36 0.05
C THR A 24 -16.38 26.83 -1.34
N ARG A 25 -16.24 28.12 -1.64
CA ARG A 25 -16.63 28.67 -2.95
C ARG A 25 -15.91 28.02 -4.14
N ILE A 26 -14.62 27.71 -3.98
CA ILE A 26 -13.83 27.07 -5.05
C ILE A 26 -14.29 25.63 -5.23
N ARG A 27 -14.44 24.88 -4.13
CA ARG A 27 -14.89 23.50 -4.15
C ARG A 27 -16.30 23.36 -4.72
N GLU A 28 -17.23 24.24 -4.34
CA GLU A 28 -18.59 24.29 -4.90
C GLU A 28 -18.55 24.57 -6.41
N ALA A 29 -17.78 25.57 -6.86
CA ALA A 29 -17.64 25.85 -8.29
C ALA A 29 -17.06 24.68 -9.09
N ARG A 30 -16.10 23.94 -8.51
CA ARG A 30 -15.54 22.72 -9.13
C ARG A 30 -16.56 21.59 -9.17
N THR A 31 -17.34 21.42 -8.09
CA THR A 31 -18.43 20.44 -8.04
C THR A 31 -19.48 20.75 -9.11
N ASP A 32 -19.89 22.01 -9.24
CA ASP A 32 -20.82 22.45 -10.27
C ASP A 32 -20.27 22.26 -11.69
N ALA A 33 -18.96 22.46 -11.88
CA ALA A 33 -18.29 22.21 -13.15
C ALA A 33 -18.32 20.71 -13.52
N LEU A 34 -18.05 19.82 -12.56
CA LEU A 34 -18.15 18.37 -12.78
C LEU A 34 -19.58 17.93 -13.13
N ILE A 35 -20.60 18.50 -12.46
CA ILE A 35 -22.03 18.27 -12.78
C ILE A 35 -22.35 18.67 -14.23
N ARG A 36 -21.69 19.71 -14.76
CA ARG A 36 -21.83 20.16 -16.16
C ARG A 36 -20.88 19.44 -17.14
N HIS A 37 -20.11 18.46 -16.67
CA HIS A 37 -19.05 17.77 -17.43
C HIS A 37 -17.90 18.68 -17.93
N GLU A 38 -17.66 19.81 -17.24
CA GLU A 38 -16.62 20.81 -17.54
C GLU A 38 -15.35 20.55 -16.71
N ILE A 39 -14.65 19.44 -16.97
CA ILE A 39 -13.48 19.01 -16.20
C ILE A 39 -12.30 20.00 -16.24
N LEU A 40 -12.13 20.76 -17.34
CA LEU A 40 -11.12 21.81 -17.45
C LEU A 40 -11.38 23.01 -16.53
N ALA A 41 -12.62 23.17 -16.04
CA ALA A 41 -12.96 24.14 -15.01
C ALA A 41 -12.82 23.55 -13.59
N ALA A 42 -12.88 22.22 -13.45
CA ALA A 42 -12.68 21.53 -12.18
C ALA A 42 -11.20 21.39 -11.79
N ASP A 43 -10.31 21.15 -12.75
CA ASP A 43 -8.87 21.01 -12.53
C ASP A 43 -8.04 21.83 -13.54
N SER A 44 -6.80 22.17 -13.18
CA SER A 44 -5.90 22.94 -14.05
C SER A 44 -5.47 22.14 -15.28
N PRO A 45 -5.42 22.78 -16.46
CA PRO A 45 -4.99 22.12 -17.71
C PRO A 45 -3.64 21.42 -17.62
N ASP A 46 -2.62 22.00 -16.96
CA ASP A 46 -1.30 21.35 -16.81
C ASP A 46 -1.38 20.01 -16.07
N ARG A 47 -2.21 19.95 -15.01
CA ARG A 47 -2.40 18.72 -14.23
C ARG A 47 -3.18 17.68 -15.01
N LEU A 48 -4.18 18.11 -15.79
CA LEU A 48 -4.95 17.22 -16.65
C LEU A 48 -4.09 16.66 -17.78
N ALA A 49 -3.25 17.46 -18.43
CA ALA A 49 -2.28 16.99 -19.41
C ALA A 49 -1.32 15.95 -18.78
N ALA A 50 -0.78 16.24 -17.59
CA ALA A 50 0.07 15.29 -16.87
C ALA A 50 -0.70 13.99 -16.53
N ARG A 51 -1.97 14.11 -16.11
CA ARG A 51 -2.83 12.95 -15.79
C ARG A 51 -3.09 12.07 -17.01
N LEU A 52 -3.47 12.67 -18.14
CA LEU A 52 -3.67 11.96 -19.40
C LEU A 52 -2.39 11.21 -19.80
N ASN A 53 -1.23 11.86 -19.74
CA ASN A 53 0.05 11.23 -20.04
C ASN A 53 0.37 10.05 -19.12
N ASN A 54 0.05 10.14 -17.82
CA ASN A 54 0.24 9.04 -16.88
C ASN A 54 -0.70 7.88 -17.19
N ILE A 55 -1.97 8.14 -17.47
CA ILE A 55 -2.95 7.11 -17.88
C ILE A 55 -2.49 6.41 -19.17
N ILE A 56 -2.09 7.18 -20.18
CA ILE A 56 -1.58 6.65 -21.45
C ILE A 56 -0.35 5.77 -21.21
N SER A 57 0.57 6.19 -20.34
CA SER A 57 1.75 5.40 -19.98
C SER A 57 1.38 4.09 -19.28
N ASP A 58 0.42 4.13 -18.35
CA ASP A 58 -0.04 2.94 -17.64
C ASP A 58 -0.74 1.94 -18.57
N VAL A 59 -1.59 2.42 -19.48
CA VAL A 59 -2.25 1.60 -20.50
C VAL A 59 -1.23 0.95 -21.44
N ARG A 60 -0.16 1.67 -21.83
CA ARG A 60 0.94 1.09 -22.63
C ARG A 60 1.67 -0.03 -21.91
N LYS A 61 1.87 0.09 -20.60
CA LYS A 61 2.55 -0.92 -19.77
C LYS A 61 1.66 -2.14 -19.54
N SER A 62 0.41 -1.91 -19.13
CA SER A 62 -0.56 -2.96 -18.78
C SER A 62 -1.03 -3.73 -20.01
N GLY A 63 -1.13 -3.06 -21.17
CA GLY A 63 -1.73 -3.64 -22.36
C GLY A 63 -0.91 -4.75 -23.04
N GLY A 64 0.41 -4.85 -22.82
CA GLY A 64 1.28 -5.85 -23.46
C GLY A 64 1.14 -5.98 -25.00
N GLY A 65 0.44 -5.04 -25.65
CA GLY A 65 -0.01 -5.14 -27.04
C GLY A 65 -1.19 -6.08 -27.33
N MET A 66 -1.86 -6.67 -26.33
CA MET A 66 -2.89 -7.72 -26.57
C MET A 66 -4.29 -7.20 -26.91
N LEU A 67 -4.74 -6.09 -26.31
CA LEU A 67 -6.05 -5.49 -26.60
C LEU A 67 -5.94 -3.96 -26.63
N PRO A 68 -6.30 -3.30 -27.74
CA PRO A 68 -6.36 -1.84 -27.79
C PRO A 68 -7.53 -1.33 -26.92
N PRO A 69 -7.42 -0.10 -26.35
CA PRO A 69 -8.53 0.51 -25.63
C PRO A 69 -9.79 0.61 -26.51
N GLU A 70 -10.97 0.41 -25.91
CA GLU A 70 -12.25 0.57 -26.62
C GLU A 70 -12.49 2.02 -27.05
N SER A 71 -12.10 2.98 -26.19
CA SER A 71 -12.14 4.40 -26.50
C SER A 71 -11.22 4.73 -27.69
N SER A 72 -11.84 5.17 -28.79
CA SER A 72 -11.12 5.54 -30.01
C SER A 72 -10.18 6.74 -29.80
N ILE A 73 -10.53 7.65 -28.89
CA ILE A 73 -9.69 8.78 -28.51
C ILE A 73 -8.48 8.27 -27.73
N LEU A 74 -8.69 7.47 -26.67
CA LEU A 74 -7.61 6.91 -25.87
C LEU A 74 -6.65 6.10 -26.73
N ARG A 75 -7.17 5.28 -27.64
CA ARG A 75 -6.37 4.49 -28.58
C ARG A 75 -5.43 5.35 -29.42
N LYS A 76 -5.92 6.46 -30.00
CA LYS A 76 -5.07 7.40 -30.78
C LYS A 76 -3.93 7.97 -29.94
N PHE A 77 -4.19 8.27 -28.67
CA PHE A 77 -3.17 8.77 -27.75
C PHE A 77 -2.19 7.68 -27.28
N VAL A 78 -2.64 6.44 -27.14
CA VAL A 78 -1.77 5.30 -26.80
C VAL A 78 -0.81 4.98 -27.94
N GLU A 79 -1.26 5.00 -29.19
CA GLU A 79 -0.47 4.65 -30.38
C GLU A 79 0.56 5.72 -30.78
N ARG A 80 0.34 6.99 -30.39
CA ARG A 80 1.24 8.09 -30.79
C ARG A 80 2.48 8.20 -29.87
N PRO A 81 3.66 8.60 -30.39
CA PRO A 81 4.87 8.74 -29.55
C PRO A 81 4.88 10.02 -28.69
N LEU A 82 4.18 11.08 -29.11
CA LEU A 82 4.24 12.39 -28.47
C LEU A 82 3.30 12.50 -27.25
N PRO A 83 3.72 13.19 -26.17
CA PRO A 83 2.87 13.42 -25.01
C PRO A 83 1.71 14.36 -25.35
N VAL A 84 0.63 14.29 -24.57
CA VAL A 84 -0.48 15.24 -24.58
C VAL A 84 -0.04 16.58 -24.00
N THR A 85 -0.34 17.64 -24.73
CA THR A 85 -0.06 19.02 -24.34
C THR A 85 -1.34 19.76 -23.94
N VAL A 86 -1.21 20.86 -23.20
CA VAL A 86 -2.35 21.69 -22.78
C VAL A 86 -3.17 22.20 -23.97
N ALA A 87 -2.52 22.49 -25.10
CA ALA A 87 -3.19 22.99 -26.31
C ALA A 87 -4.13 21.97 -26.97
N GLU A 88 -3.97 20.68 -26.66
CA GLU A 88 -4.79 19.59 -27.20
C GLU A 88 -5.95 19.21 -26.29
N LEU A 89 -6.05 19.82 -25.09
CA LEU A 89 -7.08 19.46 -24.14
C LEU A 89 -8.44 20.04 -24.54
N SER A 90 -9.47 19.21 -24.39
CA SER A 90 -10.87 19.59 -24.36
C SER A 90 -11.57 18.78 -23.27
N ASP A 91 -12.70 19.25 -22.75
CA ASP A 91 -13.46 18.49 -21.74
C ASP A 91 -13.83 17.09 -22.25
N GLN A 92 -14.19 16.99 -23.53
CA GLN A 92 -14.45 15.71 -24.18
C GLN A 92 -13.23 14.79 -24.16
N ILE A 93 -12.05 15.27 -24.57
CA ILE A 93 -10.82 14.46 -24.61
C ILE A 93 -10.45 13.97 -23.21
N VAL A 94 -10.50 14.86 -22.23
CA VAL A 94 -10.12 14.52 -20.85
C VAL A 94 -11.09 13.49 -20.28
N ASN A 95 -12.40 13.71 -20.40
CA ASN A 95 -13.41 12.77 -19.91
C ASN A 95 -13.29 11.42 -20.62
N GLU A 96 -13.18 11.39 -21.96
CA GLU A 96 -13.07 10.13 -22.71
C GLU A 96 -11.80 9.34 -22.41
N VAL A 97 -10.68 10.00 -22.09
CA VAL A 97 -9.44 9.32 -21.70
C VAL A 97 -9.53 8.79 -20.27
N ILE A 98 -10.07 9.57 -19.33
CA ILE A 98 -10.22 9.13 -17.94
C ILE A 98 -11.22 7.97 -17.86
N ILE A 99 -12.41 8.13 -18.43
CA ILE A 99 -13.46 7.11 -18.48
C ILE A 99 -13.00 5.88 -19.28
N GLY A 100 -12.48 6.09 -20.49
CA GLY A 100 -12.11 5.00 -21.39
C GLY A 100 -10.94 4.13 -20.90
N ALA A 101 -10.15 4.61 -19.94
CA ALA A 101 -9.14 3.80 -19.27
C ALA A 101 -9.72 2.92 -18.14
N ARG A 102 -11.01 3.06 -17.83
CA ARG A 102 -11.64 2.59 -16.59
C ARG A 102 -12.97 1.88 -16.76
N ASP A 103 -13.57 1.89 -17.95
CA ASP A 103 -14.81 1.17 -18.25
C ASP A 103 -14.78 -0.29 -17.75
N PHE A 104 -13.59 -0.91 -17.78
CA PHE A 104 -13.32 -2.18 -17.10
C PHE A 104 -11.97 -2.14 -16.37
N LEU A 105 -11.99 -2.38 -15.06
CA LEU A 105 -10.76 -2.66 -14.32
C LEU A 105 -10.31 -4.10 -14.60
N SER A 106 -9.07 -4.25 -15.06
CA SER A 106 -8.42 -5.56 -15.19
C SER A 106 -8.37 -6.28 -13.84
N VAL A 107 -8.38 -7.62 -13.83
CA VAL A 107 -8.11 -8.42 -12.61
C VAL A 107 -6.76 -8.03 -11.99
N GLU A 108 -5.81 -7.58 -12.79
CA GLU A 108 -4.53 -7.02 -12.35
C GLU A 108 -4.68 -5.85 -11.35
N PHE A 109 -5.80 -5.12 -11.36
CA PHE A 109 -6.11 -4.12 -10.34
C PHE A 109 -6.13 -4.74 -8.94
N LEU A 110 -6.71 -5.93 -8.79
CA LEU A 110 -6.76 -6.65 -7.52
C LEU A 110 -5.39 -7.19 -7.14
N ASP A 111 -4.61 -7.70 -8.11
CA ASP A 111 -3.26 -8.21 -7.85
C ASP A 111 -2.32 -7.10 -7.40
N ARG A 112 -2.30 -5.96 -8.11
CA ARG A 112 -1.55 -4.76 -7.73
C ARG A 112 -2.00 -4.24 -6.36
N GLY A 113 -3.30 -4.27 -6.08
CA GLY A 113 -3.84 -3.92 -4.77
C GLY A 113 -3.39 -4.82 -3.65
N SER A 114 -3.38 -6.14 -3.90
CA SER A 114 -2.85 -7.10 -2.95
C SER A 114 -1.36 -6.88 -2.71
N ALA A 115 -0.57 -6.53 -3.74
CA ALA A 115 0.85 -6.21 -3.56
C ALA A 115 1.05 -4.92 -2.75
N ALA A 116 0.32 -3.85 -3.08
CA ALA A 116 0.40 -2.58 -2.36
C ALA A 116 0.01 -2.72 -0.87
N ALA A 117 -1.03 -3.51 -0.58
CA ALA A 117 -1.51 -3.75 0.77
C ALA A 117 -0.51 -4.49 1.68
N ARG A 118 0.48 -5.21 1.11
CA ARG A 118 1.55 -5.87 1.89
C ARG A 118 2.45 -4.84 2.56
N SER A 119 2.70 -3.71 1.91
CA SER A 119 3.58 -2.66 2.44
C SER A 119 2.96 -1.86 3.58
N VAL A 120 1.69 -2.12 3.94
CA VAL A 120 0.92 -1.38 4.95
C VAL A 120 0.77 -2.21 6.23
N GLY A 121 1.04 -1.58 7.37
CA GLY A 121 0.92 -2.19 8.69
C GLY A 121 0.35 -1.25 9.75
N ARG A 122 -0.07 -1.83 10.87
CA ARG A 122 -0.58 -1.08 12.03
C ARG A 122 0.58 -0.68 12.93
N VAL A 123 0.66 0.59 13.30
CA VAL A 123 1.64 1.09 14.27
C VAL A 123 1.09 0.87 15.67
N LEU A 124 1.86 0.16 16.49
CA LEU A 124 1.52 -0.17 17.88
C LEU A 124 2.56 0.42 18.82
N ILE A 125 2.14 0.83 20.01
CA ILE A 125 3.03 1.25 21.09
C ILE A 125 2.97 0.26 22.25
N ARG A 126 4.14 -0.06 22.80
CA ARG A 126 4.24 -0.84 24.03
C ARG A 126 4.11 0.09 25.23
N ALA A 127 3.02 -0.04 25.99
CA ALA A 127 2.80 0.69 27.22
C ALA A 127 2.29 -0.28 28.30
N ASN A 128 2.93 -0.29 29.47
CA ASN A 128 2.52 -1.10 30.62
C ASN A 128 2.29 -2.59 30.30
N GLY A 129 3.14 -3.17 29.44
CA GLY A 129 3.04 -4.58 29.03
C GLY A 129 1.94 -4.88 28.00
N THR A 130 1.18 -3.87 27.55
CA THR A 130 0.12 -4.01 26.54
C THR A 130 0.51 -3.29 25.25
N LEU A 131 0.07 -3.82 24.11
CA LEU A 131 0.17 -3.16 22.81
C LEU A 131 -1.12 -2.39 22.54
N SER A 132 -0.99 -1.10 22.27
CA SER A 132 -2.11 -0.25 21.86
C SER A 132 -1.87 0.28 20.45
N ALA A 133 -2.91 0.27 19.62
CA ALA A 133 -2.82 0.83 18.28
C ALA A 133 -2.75 2.36 18.33
N ARG A 134 -1.82 2.94 17.57
CA ARG A 134 -1.68 4.39 17.41
C ARG A 134 -2.14 4.88 16.05
N GLY A 135 -1.98 4.07 15.01
CA GLY A 135 -2.33 4.44 13.64
C GLY A 135 -1.90 3.39 12.64
N THR A 136 -1.80 3.81 11.39
CA THR A 136 -1.33 3.03 10.25
C THR A 136 -0.01 3.62 9.76
N GLY A 137 0.84 2.79 9.16
CA GLY A 137 2.02 3.24 8.44
C GLY A 137 2.30 2.33 7.24
N PHE A 138 3.12 2.80 6.31
CA PHE A 138 3.48 2.02 5.14
C PHE A 138 4.93 2.23 4.73
N LEU A 139 5.52 1.19 4.14
CA LEU A 139 6.90 1.24 3.67
C LEU A 139 6.98 2.10 2.41
N VAL A 140 7.96 3.02 2.37
CA VAL A 140 8.25 3.91 1.22
C VAL A 140 9.61 3.65 0.58
N GLY A 141 10.41 2.80 1.22
CA GLY A 141 11.70 2.30 0.76
C GLY A 141 12.09 1.05 1.56
N PRO A 142 13.24 0.42 1.26
CA PRO A 142 13.74 -0.76 1.97
C PRO A 142 13.88 -0.53 3.47
N GLY A 143 12.91 -1.00 4.25
CA GLY A 143 12.89 -0.84 5.71
C GLY A 143 12.74 0.62 6.19
N LEU A 144 12.09 1.47 5.39
CA LEU A 144 11.74 2.85 5.75
C LEU A 144 10.22 3.01 5.78
N LEU A 145 9.66 3.28 6.95
CA LEU A 145 8.23 3.43 7.19
C LEU A 145 7.84 4.92 7.20
N LEU A 146 6.75 5.27 6.52
CA LEU A 146 6.06 6.55 6.59
C LEU A 146 4.75 6.41 7.39
N THR A 147 4.49 7.37 8.26
CA THR A 147 3.22 7.56 8.98
C THR A 147 3.05 9.04 9.33
N ASN A 148 2.07 9.41 10.16
CA ASN A 148 1.90 10.79 10.61
C ASN A 148 2.84 11.16 11.77
N GLU A 149 3.09 12.46 11.93
CA GLU A 149 3.85 12.98 13.08
C GLU A 149 3.08 12.75 14.38
N HIS A 150 1.77 12.95 14.40
CA HIS A 150 0.99 12.69 15.62
C HIS A 150 0.93 11.19 16.00
N VAL A 151 1.20 10.28 15.05
CA VAL A 151 1.37 8.85 15.34
C VAL A 151 2.73 8.61 16.01
N LEU A 152 3.80 9.23 15.49
CA LEU A 152 5.18 9.15 15.97
C LEU A 152 5.79 10.55 16.24
N THR A 153 5.46 11.13 17.39
CA THR A 153 5.81 12.54 17.71
C THR A 153 7.29 12.76 18.00
N SER A 154 8.02 11.69 18.37
CA SER A 154 9.45 11.77 18.63
C SER A 154 10.18 10.45 18.40
N ALA A 155 11.51 10.51 18.31
CA ALA A 155 12.38 9.35 18.25
C ALA A 155 12.22 8.45 19.49
N GLU A 156 12.07 9.04 20.68
CA GLU A 156 11.88 8.30 21.94
C GLU A 156 10.53 7.59 21.99
N LEU A 157 9.48 8.18 21.40
CA LEU A 157 8.20 7.51 21.25
C LEU A 157 8.30 6.37 20.23
N ALA A 158 8.96 6.60 19.09
CA ALA A 158 9.17 5.60 18.07
C ALA A 158 9.97 4.39 18.57
N ASP A 159 10.95 4.57 19.47
CA ASP A 159 11.77 3.48 20.05
C ASP A 159 10.93 2.49 20.88
N ARG A 160 9.74 2.90 21.33
CA ARG A 160 8.77 2.07 22.07
C ARG A 160 7.70 1.46 21.17
N CYS A 161 7.74 1.74 19.88
CA CYS A 161 6.74 1.33 18.91
C CYS A 161 7.22 0.17 18.05
N VAL A 162 6.25 -0.55 17.50
CA VAL A 162 6.44 -1.57 16.48
C VAL A 162 5.47 -1.32 15.32
N VAL A 163 5.85 -1.74 14.11
CA VAL A 163 4.90 -1.90 13.02
C VAL A 163 4.53 -3.38 12.92
N GLN A 164 3.22 -3.65 12.93
CA GLN A 164 2.67 -4.99 12.78
C GLN A 164 2.13 -5.17 11.36
N MET A 165 2.79 -6.02 10.59
CA MET A 165 2.37 -6.43 9.25
C MET A 165 1.45 -7.66 9.33
N ASP A 166 0.72 -7.96 8.24
CA ASP A 166 -0.17 -9.12 8.11
C ASP A 166 -1.29 -9.26 9.17
N TYR A 167 -1.61 -8.18 9.89
CA TYR A 167 -2.78 -8.14 10.78
C TYR A 167 -4.08 -7.95 9.98
N GLU A 168 -4.57 -9.01 9.36
CA GLU A 168 -5.70 -8.98 8.44
C GLU A 168 -6.55 -10.26 8.49
N GLN A 169 -7.78 -10.18 8.00
CA GLN A 169 -8.65 -11.35 7.90
C GLN A 169 -8.18 -12.27 6.78
N ASN A 170 -7.87 -13.53 7.11
CA ASN A 170 -7.37 -14.51 6.15
C ASN A 170 -8.25 -15.77 6.14
N ARG A 171 -9.56 -15.59 5.90
CA ARG A 171 -10.52 -16.71 5.86
C ARG A 171 -10.31 -17.62 4.65
N PHE A 172 -9.86 -17.05 3.54
CA PHE A 172 -9.59 -17.75 2.30
C PHE A 172 -8.10 -17.60 2.00
N GLY A 173 -7.32 -18.68 2.16
CA GLY A 173 -5.87 -18.67 2.03
C GLY A 173 -5.16 -19.20 3.28
N LEU A 174 -3.84 -19.05 3.31
CA LEU A 174 -3.04 -19.42 4.46
C LEU A 174 -3.28 -18.43 5.60
N VAL A 175 -3.44 -18.95 6.82
CA VAL A 175 -3.49 -18.13 8.02
C VAL A 175 -2.15 -17.40 8.15
N LYS A 176 -2.15 -16.08 7.94
CA LYS A 176 -0.97 -15.25 8.21
C LYS A 176 -0.92 -14.92 9.69
N GLN A 177 0.22 -15.20 10.30
CA GLN A 177 0.49 -14.73 11.65
C GLN A 177 0.97 -13.27 11.56
N PRO A 178 0.42 -12.34 12.36
CA PRO A 178 0.90 -10.97 12.39
C PRO A 178 2.41 -10.91 12.68
N GLN A 179 3.13 -10.07 11.94
CA GLN A 179 4.58 -9.95 12.01
C GLN A 179 4.97 -8.62 12.64
N GLU A 180 5.64 -8.65 13.79
CA GLU A 180 6.00 -7.44 14.53
C GLU A 180 7.45 -7.05 14.27
N PHE A 181 7.67 -5.85 13.74
CA PHE A 181 8.98 -5.26 13.50
C PHE A 181 9.19 -4.07 14.43
N ALA A 182 10.36 -4.01 15.07
CA ALA A 182 10.73 -2.86 15.89
C ALA A 182 11.00 -1.65 15.00
N LEU A 183 10.59 -0.46 15.44
CA LEU A 183 11.04 0.78 14.82
C LEU A 183 12.44 1.13 15.37
N GLU A 184 13.32 1.62 14.50
CA GLU A 184 14.73 1.89 14.79
C GLU A 184 15.07 3.38 14.60
N PRO A 185 14.52 4.29 15.42
CA PRO A 185 14.71 5.73 15.26
C PRO A 185 16.18 6.17 15.43
N LYS A 186 16.99 5.37 16.14
CA LYS A 186 18.44 5.56 16.24
C LYS A 186 19.15 5.36 14.89
N ARG A 187 18.64 4.44 14.05
CA ARG A 187 19.14 4.23 12.68
C ARG A 187 18.67 5.37 11.78
N PHE A 188 17.38 5.70 11.80
CA PHE A 188 16.84 6.84 11.08
C PHE A 188 15.50 7.29 11.66
N PHE A 189 15.35 8.60 11.88
CA PHE A 189 14.09 9.25 12.23
C PHE A 189 14.07 10.67 11.68
N LEU A 190 12.95 11.07 11.08
CA LEU A 190 12.65 12.42 10.61
C LEU A 190 11.15 12.65 10.76
N ASN A 191 10.72 13.76 11.34
CA ASN A 191 9.33 14.16 11.35
C ASN A 191 9.15 15.65 11.04
N ASP A 192 7.94 16.04 10.68
CA ASP A 192 7.53 17.42 10.46
C ASP A 192 6.12 17.62 10.99
N HIS A 193 5.98 18.49 11.99
CA HIS A 193 4.69 18.80 12.61
C HIS A 193 3.76 19.63 11.71
N LYS A 194 4.29 20.42 10.76
CA LYS A 194 3.46 21.28 9.90
C LYS A 194 2.74 20.48 8.82
N LEU A 195 3.43 19.48 8.27
CA LEU A 195 2.89 18.55 7.29
C LEU A 195 2.43 17.24 7.92
N ASP A 196 2.55 17.08 9.22
CA ASP A 196 2.11 15.90 9.98
C ASP A 196 2.59 14.57 9.39
N TYR A 197 3.90 14.45 9.15
CA TYR A 197 4.51 13.19 8.73
C TYR A 197 5.71 12.79 9.60
N ALA A 198 5.95 11.49 9.69
CA ALA A 198 7.13 10.90 10.29
C ALA A 198 7.66 9.74 9.44
N LEU A 199 8.97 9.73 9.22
CA LEU A 199 9.75 8.67 8.60
C LEU A 199 10.63 8.01 9.66
N VAL A 200 10.63 6.68 9.69
CA VAL A 200 11.41 5.91 10.66
C VAL A 200 11.94 4.61 10.04
N ALA A 201 13.16 4.25 10.39
CA ALA A 201 13.73 2.97 10.03
C ALA A 201 13.01 1.80 10.73
N VAL A 202 12.95 0.65 10.08
CA VAL A 202 12.35 -0.59 10.60
C VAL A 202 13.41 -1.69 10.70
N SER A 203 13.31 -2.52 11.74
CA SER A 203 14.18 -3.68 11.93
C SER A 203 14.16 -4.60 10.71
N VAL A 204 15.31 -5.19 10.38
CA VAL A 204 15.43 -6.06 9.19
C VAL A 204 14.56 -7.30 9.31
N LYS A 205 14.40 -7.82 10.53
CA LYS A 205 13.59 -9.01 10.83
C LYS A 205 12.51 -8.72 11.85
N SER A 206 11.38 -9.42 11.71
CA SER A 206 10.31 -9.46 12.70
C SER A 206 10.74 -10.29 13.92
N ILE A 207 9.98 -10.19 15.01
CA ILE A 207 10.11 -11.08 16.18
C ILE A 207 9.99 -12.56 15.79
N GLN A 208 9.20 -12.85 14.74
CA GLN A 208 8.97 -14.20 14.22
C GLN A 208 10.00 -14.60 13.14
N GLY A 209 10.96 -13.73 12.80
CA GLY A 209 12.08 -14.03 11.90
C GLY A 209 11.86 -13.73 10.41
N VAL A 210 10.74 -13.12 10.02
CA VAL A 210 10.44 -12.73 8.63
C VAL A 210 11.20 -11.44 8.29
N GLU A 211 11.77 -11.36 7.09
CA GLU A 211 12.48 -10.16 6.63
C GLU A 211 11.53 -9.07 6.13
N ILE A 212 11.81 -7.81 6.49
CA ILE A 212 10.98 -6.66 6.10
C ILE A 212 10.94 -6.45 4.58
N SER A 213 12.00 -6.87 3.88
CA SER A 213 12.12 -6.85 2.41
C SER A 213 11.01 -7.66 1.71
N THR A 214 10.42 -8.65 2.39
CA THR A 214 9.33 -9.47 1.83
C THR A 214 8.02 -8.70 1.62
N TYR A 215 7.87 -7.51 2.21
CA TYR A 215 6.64 -6.70 2.15
C TYR A 215 6.61 -5.67 1.03
N GLY A 216 7.72 -5.50 0.29
CA GLY A 216 7.84 -4.45 -0.72
C GLY A 216 7.71 -3.04 -0.12
N TRP A 217 7.52 -2.03 -0.98
CA TRP A 217 7.25 -0.66 -0.56
C TRP A 217 6.50 0.12 -1.63
N LEU A 218 5.89 1.23 -1.22
CA LEU A 218 5.16 2.17 -2.05
C LEU A 218 6.03 3.42 -2.29
N PRO A 219 6.71 3.54 -3.44
CA PRO A 219 7.60 4.66 -3.70
C PRO A 219 6.84 5.99 -3.77
N LEU A 220 7.43 7.05 -3.21
CA LEU A 220 6.85 8.39 -3.28
C LEU A 220 7.31 9.10 -4.55
N ASN A 221 6.37 9.33 -5.46
CA ASN A 221 6.62 10.12 -6.67
C ASN A 221 6.19 11.58 -6.45
N GLY A 222 7.12 12.53 -6.54
CA GLY A 222 6.85 13.96 -6.39
C GLY A 222 6.09 14.61 -7.55
N ALA A 223 5.97 13.92 -8.69
CA ALA A 223 5.37 14.45 -9.92
C ALA A 223 3.86 14.76 -9.76
N GLN A 224 3.39 15.72 -10.56
CA GLN A 224 1.97 16.06 -10.67
C GLN A 224 1.22 15.07 -11.59
N GLY A 225 -0.11 15.17 -11.63
CA GLY A 225 -0.93 14.36 -12.54
C GLY A 225 -1.13 12.90 -12.13
N LYS A 226 -0.84 12.52 -10.87
CA LYS A 226 -1.16 11.17 -10.37
C LYS A 226 -2.67 10.94 -10.22
N ILE A 227 -3.42 12.02 -9.97
CA ILE A 227 -4.87 12.04 -9.78
C ILE A 227 -5.41 13.40 -10.24
N ALA A 228 -6.63 13.43 -10.78
CA ALA A 228 -7.39 14.62 -11.17
C ALA A 228 -8.56 14.88 -10.21
N ILE A 229 -9.08 16.12 -10.22
CA ILE A 229 -10.40 16.42 -9.63
C ILE A 229 -11.44 15.99 -10.67
N SER A 230 -12.06 14.84 -10.46
CA SER A 230 -13.00 14.21 -11.38
C SER A 230 -13.89 13.22 -10.62
N ASP A 231 -15.11 13.02 -11.11
CA ASP A 231 -16.01 11.97 -10.59
C ASP A 231 -15.56 10.55 -11.02
N GLU A 232 -14.67 10.47 -12.01
CA GLU A 232 -14.21 9.24 -12.65
C GLU A 232 -12.75 8.89 -12.27
N ASP A 233 -12.08 9.74 -11.47
CA ASP A 233 -10.70 9.52 -10.98
C ASP A 233 -10.68 9.13 -9.49
N HIS A 234 -10.67 7.81 -9.23
CA HIS A 234 -10.83 7.25 -7.90
C HIS A 234 -9.51 7.17 -7.14
N ILE A 235 -9.65 7.22 -5.82
CA ILE A 235 -8.56 6.93 -4.88
C ILE A 235 -8.74 5.54 -4.27
N ASN A 236 -7.72 5.00 -3.61
CA ASN A 236 -7.78 3.74 -2.88
C ASN A 236 -7.04 3.89 -1.55
N ILE A 237 -7.57 3.32 -0.46
CA ILE A 237 -6.97 3.41 0.87
C ILE A 237 -6.85 2.03 1.47
N VAL A 238 -5.67 1.70 2.00
CA VAL A 238 -5.42 0.50 2.80
C VAL A 238 -5.08 0.96 4.21
N GLN A 239 -5.83 0.49 5.22
CA GLN A 239 -5.82 1.10 6.55
C GLN A 239 -6.13 0.10 7.68
N HIS A 240 -5.86 0.51 8.92
CA HIS A 240 -6.26 -0.18 10.15
C HIS A 240 -7.26 0.67 10.97
N PRO A 241 -8.53 0.74 10.58
CA PRO A 241 -9.52 1.60 11.22
C PRO A 241 -9.86 1.07 12.62
N GLY A 242 -9.88 1.95 13.61
CA GLY A 242 -9.95 1.63 15.03
C GLY A 242 -8.75 0.81 15.53
N GLY A 243 -7.67 0.73 14.75
CA GLY A 243 -6.62 -0.26 14.96
C GLY A 243 -7.08 -1.69 14.71
N ARG A 244 -8.19 -1.95 14.02
CA ARG A 244 -8.68 -3.31 13.73
C ARG A 244 -7.87 -3.97 12.60
N GLU A 245 -8.30 -5.15 12.17
CA GLU A 245 -7.73 -5.83 11.01
C GLU A 245 -7.69 -4.90 9.79
N LYS A 246 -6.72 -5.13 8.91
CA LYS A 246 -6.52 -4.34 7.69
C LYS A 246 -7.80 -4.33 6.85
N GLN A 247 -8.19 -3.15 6.39
CA GLN A 247 -9.35 -2.92 5.54
C GLN A 247 -8.96 -2.05 4.34
N VAL A 248 -9.75 -2.15 3.27
CA VAL A 248 -9.54 -1.39 2.04
C VAL A 248 -10.79 -0.61 1.65
N VAL A 249 -10.61 0.62 1.15
CA VAL A 249 -11.66 1.46 0.56
C VAL A 249 -11.32 1.69 -0.91
N ILE A 250 -12.16 1.17 -1.80
CA ILE A 250 -12.00 1.22 -3.27
C ILE A 250 -13.26 1.71 -4.01
N ARG A 251 -14.27 2.19 -3.27
CA ARG A 251 -15.55 2.68 -3.82
C ARG A 251 -15.97 3.94 -3.10
N ASN A 252 -16.77 4.76 -3.78
CA ASN A 252 -17.30 6.03 -3.27
C ASN A 252 -16.19 6.95 -2.77
N ASN A 253 -15.14 7.08 -3.57
CA ASN A 253 -13.90 7.67 -3.14
C ASN A 253 -13.22 8.47 -4.26
N ARG A 254 -13.35 9.79 -4.19
CA ARG A 254 -12.82 10.74 -5.19
C ARG A 254 -12.20 11.96 -4.53
N VAL A 255 -11.34 12.66 -5.28
CA VAL A 255 -10.78 13.94 -4.82
C VAL A 255 -11.82 15.04 -5.01
N LEU A 256 -12.14 15.74 -3.92
CA LEU A 256 -13.10 16.85 -3.91
C LEU A 256 -12.44 18.17 -4.25
N ASP A 257 -11.21 18.38 -3.75
CA ASP A 257 -10.55 19.67 -3.87
C ASP A 257 -9.05 19.56 -3.60
N MET A 258 -8.24 20.26 -4.39
CA MET A 258 -6.82 20.46 -4.13
C MET A 258 -6.32 21.73 -4.80
N ARG A 259 -5.35 22.41 -4.18
CA ARG A 259 -4.75 23.63 -4.77
C ARG A 259 -3.95 23.30 -6.04
N THR A 260 -4.24 24.02 -7.11
CA THR A 260 -3.56 23.88 -8.41
C THR A 260 -2.49 24.95 -8.60
N ALA A 261 -1.68 24.85 -9.66
CA ALA A 261 -0.60 25.81 -9.93
C ALA A 261 -1.12 27.25 -10.05
N ALA A 262 -2.30 27.44 -10.65
CA ALA A 262 -2.96 28.74 -10.78
C ALA A 262 -3.31 29.40 -9.42
N GLU A 263 -3.40 28.62 -8.34
CA GLU A 263 -3.80 29.08 -7.01
C GLU A 263 -2.60 29.15 -6.02
N GLY A 264 -1.41 28.75 -6.48
CA GLY A 264 -0.27 28.42 -5.62
C GLY A 264 -0.43 27.02 -5.02
N LEU A 265 0.47 26.11 -5.40
CA LEU A 265 0.46 24.71 -4.96
C LEU A 265 0.36 24.63 -3.43
N GLY A 266 -0.69 23.98 -2.96
CA GLY A 266 -0.91 23.73 -1.54
C GLY A 266 -0.56 22.29 -1.17
N PRO A 267 -0.23 22.03 0.10
CA PRO A 267 0.23 20.72 0.54
C PRO A 267 -0.88 19.69 0.76
N PHE A 268 -2.15 20.11 0.74
CA PHE A 268 -3.27 19.24 1.09
C PHE A 268 -4.21 19.00 -0.09
N LEU A 269 -4.86 17.85 -0.07
CA LEU A 269 -6.01 17.49 -0.89
C LEU A 269 -7.16 17.02 0.02
N HIS A 270 -8.40 17.36 -0.34
CA HIS A 270 -9.61 16.87 0.31
C HIS A 270 -10.27 15.80 -0.54
N TYR A 271 -10.80 14.76 0.08
CA TYR A 271 -11.37 13.62 -0.63
C TYR A 271 -12.47 12.91 0.16
N GLU A 272 -13.27 12.12 -0.54
CA GLU A 272 -14.27 11.22 0.04
C GLU A 272 -13.68 9.83 0.25
N ALA A 273 -13.87 9.24 1.43
CA ALA A 273 -13.63 7.83 1.73
C ALA A 273 -14.14 7.52 3.14
N ASP A 274 -14.48 6.26 3.39
CA ASP A 274 -14.77 5.79 4.75
C ASP A 274 -13.47 5.64 5.56
N THR A 275 -13.30 6.47 6.59
CA THR A 275 -12.16 6.39 7.51
C THR A 275 -12.65 6.49 8.97
N GLU A 276 -11.89 5.91 9.88
CA GLU A 276 -12.11 6.05 11.33
C GLU A 276 -10.80 6.35 12.05
N LYS A 277 -10.85 6.75 13.33
CA LYS A 277 -9.67 6.85 14.21
C LYS A 277 -8.77 5.62 14.03
N GLY A 278 -7.46 5.80 13.89
CA GLY A 278 -6.52 4.70 13.60
C GLY A 278 -6.16 4.55 12.10
N SER A 279 -6.93 5.18 11.22
CA SER A 279 -6.60 5.31 9.79
C SER A 279 -5.49 6.33 9.52
N SER A 280 -5.18 7.20 10.50
CA SER A 280 -4.04 8.13 10.45
C SER A 280 -2.77 7.43 9.99
N GLY A 281 -2.15 7.96 8.94
CA GLY A 281 -0.90 7.47 8.37
C GLY A 281 -1.09 6.47 7.24
N SER A 282 -2.33 6.19 6.85
CA SER A 282 -2.63 5.30 5.71
C SER A 282 -2.26 5.97 4.37
N PRO A 283 -1.76 5.19 3.40
CA PRO A 283 -1.54 5.68 2.05
C PRO A 283 -2.89 5.94 1.36
N VAL A 284 -3.02 7.13 0.77
CA VAL A 284 -4.06 7.44 -0.22
C VAL A 284 -3.44 7.23 -1.59
N MET A 285 -3.98 6.30 -2.38
CA MET A 285 -3.45 5.88 -3.67
C MET A 285 -4.43 6.17 -4.81
N ASN A 286 -4.00 6.11 -6.07
CA ASN A 286 -4.90 6.09 -7.24
C ASN A 286 -5.19 4.63 -7.67
N ASP A 287 -5.90 4.44 -8.79
CA ASP A 287 -6.17 3.10 -9.35
C ASP A 287 -4.95 2.35 -9.91
N GLY A 288 -3.84 3.06 -10.14
CA GLY A 288 -2.54 2.47 -10.42
C GLY A 288 -1.80 2.03 -9.15
N TRP A 289 -2.43 2.16 -7.97
CA TRP A 289 -1.82 1.93 -6.65
C TRP A 289 -0.60 2.82 -6.34
N GLU A 290 -0.50 3.98 -7.01
CA GLU A 290 0.51 4.99 -6.73
C GLU A 290 0.07 5.90 -5.59
N VAL A 291 0.96 6.22 -4.64
CA VAL A 291 0.64 7.09 -3.50
C VAL A 291 0.42 8.53 -3.97
N VAL A 292 -0.80 9.03 -3.78
CA VAL A 292 -1.19 10.42 -4.06
C VAL A 292 -1.14 11.30 -2.81
N GLY A 293 -1.26 10.70 -1.63
CA GLY A 293 -1.04 11.39 -0.36
C GLY A 293 -1.01 10.49 0.86
N LEU A 294 -0.82 11.12 2.02
CA LEU A 294 -0.82 10.53 3.36
C LEU A 294 -2.09 10.99 4.09
N HIS A 295 -2.99 10.08 4.44
CA HIS A 295 -4.16 10.44 5.26
C HIS A 295 -3.71 10.91 6.62
N HIS A 296 -4.19 12.08 7.07
CA HIS A 296 -3.80 12.65 8.36
C HIS A 296 -4.98 13.18 9.19
N SER A 297 -6.10 13.51 8.55
CA SER A 297 -7.23 14.12 9.25
C SER A 297 -8.56 13.93 8.53
N GLY A 298 -9.65 14.06 9.29
CA GLY A 298 -11.00 14.25 8.79
C GLY A 298 -11.41 15.73 8.82
N VAL A 299 -12.43 16.07 8.04
CA VAL A 299 -13.09 17.39 8.07
C VAL A 299 -14.43 17.24 8.79
N PRO A 300 -14.62 17.86 9.97
CA PRO A 300 -15.88 17.78 10.69
C PRO A 300 -16.96 18.59 10.00
N ALA A 301 -18.21 18.11 10.07
CA ALA A 301 -19.39 18.91 9.78
C ALA A 301 -19.48 20.05 10.79
N ILE A 302 -19.82 21.25 10.31
CA ILE A 302 -20.04 22.42 11.15
C ILE A 302 -21.42 23.03 10.90
N ASP A 303 -22.03 23.61 11.93
CA ASP A 303 -23.23 24.42 11.80
C ASP A 303 -22.91 25.85 11.30
N SER A 304 -23.94 26.69 11.18
CA SER A 304 -23.81 28.10 10.78
C SER A 304 -23.00 28.96 11.76
N GLN A 305 -22.87 28.53 13.02
CA GLN A 305 -22.09 29.20 14.05
C GLN A 305 -20.64 28.70 14.12
N GLY A 306 -20.32 27.63 13.38
CA GLY A 306 -19.00 27.00 13.36
C GLY A 306 -18.83 25.90 14.42
N ASN A 307 -19.89 25.50 15.11
CA ASN A 307 -19.83 24.39 16.05
C ASN A 307 -19.78 23.07 15.29
N TRP A 308 -18.97 22.13 15.78
CA TRP A 308 -18.87 20.81 15.18
C TRP A 308 -20.12 20.00 15.46
N LEU A 309 -20.47 19.11 14.53
CA LEU A 309 -21.66 18.28 14.63
C LEU A 309 -21.33 16.82 14.89
N ARG A 310 -22.20 16.18 15.65
CA ARG A 310 -22.28 14.73 15.84
C ARG A 310 -23.02 14.08 14.67
N LYS A 311 -22.91 12.76 14.55
CA LYS A 311 -23.61 11.94 13.54
C LYS A 311 -25.14 12.11 13.56
N ASP A 312 -25.72 12.52 14.69
CA ASP A 312 -27.15 12.81 14.87
C ASP A 312 -27.51 14.30 14.66
N ASP A 313 -26.61 15.08 14.07
CA ASP A 313 -26.74 16.52 13.78
C ASP A 313 -26.86 17.44 15.01
N ARG A 314 -26.53 16.94 16.21
CA ARG A 314 -26.39 17.78 17.42
C ARG A 314 -24.97 18.32 17.56
N ILE A 315 -24.81 19.36 18.38
CA ILE A 315 -23.48 19.93 18.68
C ILE A 315 -22.60 18.88 19.36
N TRP A 316 -21.38 18.71 18.84
CA TRP A 316 -20.33 17.93 19.46
C TRP A 316 -19.57 18.78 20.48
N ASP A 317 -19.31 18.20 21.64
CA ASP A 317 -18.60 18.83 22.75
C ASP A 317 -17.46 17.91 23.18
N LYS A 318 -16.25 18.45 23.23
CA LYS A 318 -15.02 17.68 23.48
C LYS A 318 -14.93 17.07 24.88
N GLU A 319 -15.65 17.61 25.85
CA GLU A 319 -15.62 17.15 27.24
C GLU A 319 -16.69 16.09 27.49
N GLN A 320 -17.75 16.08 26.66
CA GLN A 320 -18.91 15.20 26.84
C GLN A 320 -19.00 14.06 25.81
N HIS A 321 -18.35 14.20 24.66
CA HIS A 321 -18.51 13.29 23.54
C HIS A 321 -17.18 12.75 23.03
N SER A 322 -17.20 11.52 22.52
CA SER A 322 -16.03 10.90 21.93
C SER A 322 -15.78 11.39 20.49
N VAL A 323 -14.53 11.31 20.02
CA VAL A 323 -14.17 11.61 18.63
C VAL A 323 -14.94 10.74 17.61
N ALA A 324 -15.30 9.51 18.00
CA ALA A 324 -16.03 8.58 17.14
C ALA A 324 -17.47 9.04 16.81
N GLU A 325 -18.01 9.99 17.58
CA GLU A 325 -19.35 10.55 17.38
C GLU A 325 -19.37 11.74 16.42
N ILE A 326 -18.21 12.30 16.06
CA ILE A 326 -18.11 13.41 15.11
C ILE A 326 -18.67 12.97 13.76
N LYS A 327 -19.46 13.85 13.14
CA LYS A 327 -19.90 13.71 11.75
C LYS A 327 -18.82 14.26 10.84
N TRP A 328 -18.18 13.41 10.07
CA TRP A 328 -17.16 13.78 9.09
C TRP A 328 -17.81 14.02 7.73
N VAL A 329 -17.43 15.09 7.03
CA VAL A 329 -17.95 15.44 5.68
C VAL A 329 -16.94 15.19 4.56
N ALA A 330 -15.66 15.06 4.91
CA ALA A 330 -14.57 14.75 4.00
C ALA A 330 -13.36 14.28 4.80
N ASN A 331 -12.34 13.81 4.09
CA ASN A 331 -11.00 13.58 4.61
C ASN A 331 -10.02 14.61 4.04
N GLU A 332 -8.88 14.76 4.69
CA GLU A 332 -7.74 15.51 4.19
C GLU A 332 -6.49 14.63 4.17
N ALA A 333 -5.71 14.74 3.10
CA ALA A 333 -4.41 14.09 2.98
C ALA A 333 -3.33 15.09 2.59
N VAL A 334 -2.12 14.81 3.06
CA VAL A 334 -0.91 15.51 2.68
C VAL A 334 -0.44 14.97 1.34
N ARG A 335 -0.32 15.83 0.34
CA ARG A 335 0.02 15.43 -1.02
C ARG A 335 1.43 14.87 -1.09
N THR A 336 1.62 13.78 -1.82
CA THR A 336 2.94 13.18 -2.05
C THR A 336 3.96 14.17 -2.61
N SER A 337 3.53 15.09 -3.49
CA SER A 337 4.42 16.13 -4.02
C SER A 337 4.98 17.05 -2.93
N SER A 338 4.19 17.33 -1.90
CA SER A 338 4.60 18.19 -0.78
C SER A 338 5.41 17.43 0.24
N LEU A 339 5.10 16.15 0.47
CA LEU A 339 5.94 15.25 1.27
C LEU A 339 7.34 15.15 0.66
N VAL A 340 7.45 14.81 -0.63
CA VAL A 340 8.74 14.68 -1.33
C VAL A 340 9.54 15.99 -1.27
N ALA A 341 8.91 17.12 -1.57
CA ALA A 341 9.59 18.42 -1.50
C ALA A 341 10.08 18.75 -0.08
N ALA A 342 9.29 18.46 0.96
CA ALA A 342 9.69 18.70 2.34
C ALA A 342 10.82 17.76 2.80
N ILE A 343 10.75 16.48 2.44
CA ILE A 343 11.78 15.47 2.73
C ILE A 343 13.10 15.85 2.05
N GLU A 344 13.06 16.34 0.81
CA GLU A 344 14.24 16.76 0.05
C GLU A 344 14.98 17.93 0.72
N ILE A 345 14.26 18.90 1.30
CA ILE A 345 14.88 20.06 1.95
C ILE A 345 15.10 19.88 3.46
N ALA A 346 14.65 18.76 4.04
CA ALA A 346 14.71 18.53 5.48
C ALA A 346 16.15 18.60 6.02
N PRO A 347 16.42 19.37 7.10
CA PRO A 347 17.76 19.46 7.65
C PRO A 347 18.18 18.11 8.25
N LEU A 348 19.13 17.44 7.62
CA LEU A 348 19.63 16.12 8.04
C LEU A 348 21.16 16.12 8.04
N GLU A 349 21.74 15.41 9.00
CA GLU A 349 23.15 15.04 8.99
C GLU A 349 23.48 14.23 7.73
N LYS A 350 24.73 14.30 7.27
CA LYS A 350 25.18 13.69 6.01
C LYS A 350 24.88 12.18 5.95
N GLU A 351 25.08 11.47 7.05
CA GLU A 351 24.85 10.01 7.14
C GLU A 351 23.37 9.67 7.02
N LYS A 352 22.50 10.35 7.78
CA LYS A 352 21.04 10.20 7.68
C LYS A 352 20.53 10.56 6.29
N ARG A 353 21.09 11.61 5.67
CA ARG A 353 20.74 12.01 4.31
C ARG A 353 21.13 10.93 3.29
N ALA A 354 22.30 10.30 3.45
CA ALA A 354 22.73 9.21 2.58
C ALA A 354 21.80 8.00 2.71
N TYR A 355 21.46 7.59 3.94
CA TYR A 355 20.50 6.52 4.20
C TYR A 355 19.13 6.78 3.56
N LEU A 356 18.59 7.99 3.73
CA LEU A 356 17.32 8.39 3.13
C LEU A 356 17.38 8.33 1.60
N ASN A 357 18.42 8.89 0.99
CA ASN A 357 18.57 8.91 -0.47
C ASN A 357 18.68 7.50 -1.04
N GLU A 358 19.41 6.60 -0.37
CA GLU A 358 19.52 5.18 -0.75
C GLU A 358 18.14 4.51 -0.69
N ALA A 359 17.40 4.67 0.41
CA ALA A 359 16.09 4.08 0.58
C ALA A 359 15.06 4.59 -0.45
N MET A 360 15.08 5.89 -0.75
CA MET A 360 14.14 6.52 -1.68
C MET A 360 14.48 6.28 -3.16
N SER A 361 15.74 5.96 -3.48
CA SER A 361 16.19 5.66 -4.85
C SER A 361 16.06 4.17 -5.21
N ALA A 362 15.76 3.32 -4.23
CA ALA A 362 15.61 1.88 -4.45
C ALA A 362 14.41 1.57 -5.36
N THR A 363 14.64 0.74 -6.38
CA THR A 363 13.59 0.31 -7.31
C THR A 363 12.61 -0.60 -6.61
N ALA A 364 11.34 -0.20 -6.53
CA ALA A 364 10.29 -0.98 -5.91
C ALA A 364 10.21 -2.38 -6.52
N SER A 365 10.34 -3.42 -5.70
CA SER A 365 10.17 -4.81 -6.09
C SER A 365 8.69 -5.16 -6.25
N MET A 366 7.94 -4.40 -7.05
CA MET A 366 6.55 -4.74 -7.40
C MET A 366 6.47 -5.88 -8.44
N GLU A 367 7.60 -6.28 -9.04
CA GLU A 367 7.64 -7.32 -10.08
C GLU A 367 7.71 -8.77 -9.57
N THR A 368 7.97 -9.00 -8.28
CA THR A 368 8.12 -10.38 -7.77
C THR A 368 6.83 -10.90 -7.13
N PHE A 369 5.84 -11.19 -7.96
CA PHE A 369 4.82 -12.21 -7.64
C PHE A 369 5.42 -13.60 -7.81
N ALA A 370 6.41 -13.95 -6.98
CA ALA A 370 6.75 -15.35 -6.79
C ALA A 370 5.83 -15.87 -5.67
N PRO A 371 4.89 -16.80 -5.93
CA PRO A 371 4.28 -17.53 -4.84
C PRO A 371 5.41 -18.15 -4.03
N SER A 372 5.39 -17.92 -2.71
CA SER A 372 6.31 -18.58 -1.80
C SER A 372 6.12 -20.09 -1.96
N LEU A 373 7.02 -20.74 -2.68
CA LEU A 373 7.13 -22.19 -2.71
C LEU A 373 7.58 -22.59 -1.31
N VAL A 374 6.61 -23.00 -0.49
CA VAL A 374 6.91 -23.64 0.79
C VAL A 374 7.71 -24.91 0.48
N PRO A 375 8.86 -25.16 1.13
CA PRO A 375 9.52 -26.44 1.05
C PRO A 375 8.54 -27.53 1.49
N GLU A 376 8.26 -28.47 0.59
CA GLU A 376 7.43 -29.62 0.85
C GLU A 376 8.18 -30.58 1.81
N SER A 377 8.14 -30.27 3.10
CA SER A 377 8.58 -31.17 4.15
C SER A 377 7.90 -30.80 5.46
N VAL A 378 6.75 -31.41 5.72
CA VAL A 378 6.47 -32.32 6.85
C VAL A 378 5.04 -32.82 6.63
N ALA A 379 4.89 -33.89 5.85
CA ALA A 379 3.73 -34.76 5.98
C ALA A 379 4.16 -35.91 6.89
N HIS A 380 3.72 -35.86 8.14
CA HIS A 380 3.82 -36.97 9.06
C HIS A 380 3.00 -38.16 8.54
N GLU A 381 3.56 -39.35 8.73
CA GLU A 381 2.99 -40.67 8.45
C GLU A 381 1.52 -40.76 8.87
N LEU A 382 0.67 -41.15 7.92
CA LEU A 382 -0.58 -41.83 8.22
C LEU A 382 -0.46 -43.26 7.71
N GLU A 383 -0.59 -44.18 8.67
CA GLU A 383 -0.47 -45.61 8.53
C GLU A 383 -1.49 -46.21 7.53
N ASP A 384 -1.04 -47.30 6.93
CA ASP A 384 -1.78 -48.22 6.07
C ASP A 384 -3.15 -48.65 6.62
N THR A 385 -4.15 -48.75 5.74
CA THR A 385 -5.00 -49.95 5.65
C THR A 385 -5.78 -50.02 4.32
N PRO A 386 -6.11 -51.22 3.82
CA PRO A 386 -6.22 -51.47 2.38
C PRO A 386 -7.64 -51.70 1.83
N VAL A 387 -7.79 -51.33 0.54
CA VAL A 387 -8.53 -52.00 -0.55
C VAL A 387 -10.05 -52.23 -0.41
N VAL A 388 -10.82 -51.60 -1.32
CA VAL A 388 -11.99 -52.25 -1.99
C VAL A 388 -12.10 -51.83 -3.47
N ARG A 389 -11.74 -52.80 -4.33
CA ARG A 389 -12.26 -53.26 -5.65
C ARG A 389 -12.90 -52.32 -6.68
N ASP A 390 -12.36 -52.47 -7.90
CA ASP A 390 -12.92 -52.24 -9.24
C ASP A 390 -14.37 -52.69 -9.46
N VAL A 391 -15.09 -51.91 -10.30
CA VAL A 391 -16.00 -52.45 -11.32
C VAL A 391 -15.84 -51.64 -12.61
N SER A 392 -15.54 -52.37 -13.68
CA SER A 392 -15.42 -51.91 -15.07
C SER A 392 -16.68 -52.23 -15.88
N SER A 393 -16.68 -51.76 -17.14
CA SER A 393 -17.55 -52.09 -18.30
C SER A 393 -18.75 -51.16 -18.56
N GLY A 394 -19.07 -50.75 -19.79
CA GLY A 394 -18.47 -51.03 -21.10
C GLY A 394 -19.28 -50.43 -22.27
N ARG A 395 -18.56 -50.11 -23.36
CA ARG A 395 -18.87 -50.17 -24.82
C ARG A 395 -20.24 -49.75 -25.39
N GLY A 396 -20.17 -48.90 -26.41
CA GLY A 396 -21.15 -48.78 -27.51
C GLY A 396 -20.57 -48.06 -28.74
N SER A 397 -20.62 -48.71 -29.90
CA SER A 397 -19.99 -48.42 -31.21
C SER A 397 -20.78 -47.45 -32.13
N GLY A 398 -20.09 -46.79 -33.08
CA GLY A 398 -20.55 -45.73 -34.02
C GLY A 398 -21.50 -46.15 -35.18
N PRO A 399 -21.51 -45.52 -36.39
CA PRO A 399 -20.42 -44.75 -37.03
C PRO A 399 -20.79 -43.46 -37.83
N ASN A 400 -19.72 -42.74 -38.22
CA ASN A 400 -19.47 -41.99 -39.45
C ASN A 400 -20.10 -40.60 -39.72
N ARG A 401 -19.26 -39.54 -39.64
CA ARG A 401 -19.03 -38.59 -40.74
C ARG A 401 -17.77 -37.75 -40.49
N GLU A 402 -16.77 -37.95 -41.35
CA GLU A 402 -15.57 -37.13 -41.48
C GLU A 402 -15.91 -35.71 -41.96
N ILE A 403 -15.36 -34.69 -41.30
CA ILE A 403 -14.91 -33.45 -41.95
C ILE A 403 -13.60 -33.02 -41.25
N SER A 404 -12.53 -33.03 -42.02
CA SER A 404 -11.19 -32.56 -41.68
C SER A 404 -11.15 -31.03 -41.56
N LYS A 405 -10.48 -30.50 -40.53
CA LYS A 405 -9.76 -29.22 -40.56
C LYS A 405 -8.57 -29.29 -39.60
N ASP A 406 -7.39 -29.14 -40.19
CA ASP A 406 -6.08 -29.13 -39.56
C ASP A 406 -6.00 -28.13 -38.40
N LYS A 407 -5.41 -28.60 -37.29
CA LYS A 407 -5.00 -27.79 -36.15
C LYS A 407 -3.69 -27.08 -36.50
N TRP A 408 -3.70 -25.76 -36.41
CA TRP A 408 -2.50 -24.93 -36.31
C TRP A 408 -1.94 -25.05 -34.89
N GLU A 409 -0.80 -25.72 -34.71
CA GLU A 409 -0.03 -25.67 -33.46
C GLU A 409 1.13 -24.69 -33.64
N PRO A 410 1.20 -23.58 -32.88
CA PRO A 410 2.38 -22.73 -32.88
C PRO A 410 3.47 -23.34 -31.99
N SER A 411 4.49 -23.95 -32.60
CA SER A 411 5.71 -24.33 -31.88
C SER A 411 6.76 -23.22 -31.99
N ALA A 412 7.21 -22.69 -30.86
CA ALA A 412 8.35 -21.78 -30.78
C ALA A 412 9.52 -22.48 -30.08
N THR A 413 10.67 -22.51 -30.73
CA THR A 413 11.93 -23.01 -30.16
C THR A 413 12.69 -21.83 -29.58
N ILE A 414 12.98 -21.85 -28.28
CA ILE A 414 13.81 -20.84 -27.59
C ILE A 414 15.14 -21.50 -27.24
N GLU A 415 16.25 -20.97 -27.76
CA GLU A 415 17.59 -21.36 -27.32
C GLU A 415 17.96 -20.55 -26.07
N VAL A 416 18.10 -21.24 -24.93
CA VAL A 416 18.56 -20.64 -23.67
C VAL A 416 20.03 -21.00 -23.47
N PRO A 417 20.97 -20.04 -23.45
CA PRO A 417 22.35 -20.33 -23.09
C PRO A 417 22.44 -20.64 -21.60
N LEU A 418 22.56 -21.92 -21.25
CA LEU A 418 22.72 -22.39 -19.88
C LEU A 418 24.20 -22.39 -19.48
N LYS A 419 24.53 -21.74 -18.36
CA LYS A 419 25.82 -21.91 -17.68
C LYS A 419 25.65 -22.90 -16.54
N ILE A 420 26.13 -24.12 -16.74
CA ILE A 420 26.09 -25.19 -15.72
C ILE A 420 27.41 -25.19 -14.95
N THR A 421 27.35 -24.97 -13.64
CA THR A 421 28.49 -25.18 -12.73
C THR A 421 28.29 -26.51 -12.01
N LEU A 422 29.15 -27.49 -12.30
CA LEU A 422 29.17 -28.79 -11.62
C LEU A 422 30.26 -28.80 -10.55
N SER A 423 29.85 -28.94 -9.29
CA SER A 423 30.76 -29.22 -8.17
C SER A 423 30.67 -30.71 -7.82
N LEU A 424 31.72 -31.47 -8.16
CA LEU A 424 31.82 -32.87 -7.73
C LEU A 424 32.21 -32.93 -6.24
N GLY A 425 31.23 -33.24 -5.40
CA GLY A 425 31.47 -33.67 -4.02
C GLY A 425 32.16 -35.04 -4.00
N ARG A 426 33.29 -35.13 -3.30
CA ARG A 426 34.03 -36.38 -3.11
C ARG A 426 33.24 -37.27 -2.12
N ALA A 427 32.61 -38.32 -2.61
CA ALA A 427 32.05 -39.37 -1.76
C ALA A 427 33.19 -40.06 -1.00
N GLY A 428 33.04 -40.14 0.32
CA GLY A 428 34.05 -40.63 1.24
C GLY A 428 34.24 -42.15 1.19
N ASN A 429 35.50 -42.58 1.34
CA ASN A 429 35.82 -43.90 1.86
C ASN A 429 35.79 -43.87 3.39
N ARG A 430 34.82 -44.56 4.01
CA ARG A 430 35.02 -45.24 5.31
C ARG A 430 35.66 -46.60 4.96
N SER A 431 36.66 -47.14 5.65
CA SER A 431 36.86 -47.26 7.09
C SER A 431 38.30 -47.64 7.45
N ALA A 432 38.82 -47.18 8.60
CA ALA A 432 39.52 -48.03 9.55
C ALA A 432 39.52 -47.37 10.95
N SER A 433 39.19 -48.19 11.93
CA SER A 433 38.93 -47.93 13.34
C SER A 433 40.15 -47.47 14.15
N ALA A 434 39.96 -46.46 15.01
CA ALA A 434 40.84 -46.17 16.15
C ALA A 434 40.20 -46.66 17.46
N PRO A 435 40.96 -47.17 18.45
CA PRO A 435 40.40 -47.79 19.65
C PRO A 435 39.94 -46.77 20.70
N MET A 436 38.81 -47.05 21.35
CA MET A 436 38.26 -46.29 22.47
C MET A 436 39.13 -46.40 23.74
N PRO A 437 39.25 -45.32 24.54
CA PRO A 437 39.92 -45.35 25.83
C PRO A 437 39.03 -45.95 26.94
N ARG A 438 39.63 -46.78 27.79
CA ARG A 438 38.99 -47.42 28.96
C ARG A 438 38.66 -46.41 30.08
N PRO A 439 37.54 -46.55 30.80
CA PRO A 439 37.22 -45.72 31.96
C PRO A 439 38.06 -46.11 33.20
N ARG A 440 38.62 -45.10 33.89
CA ARG A 440 39.29 -45.26 35.18
C ARG A 440 38.26 -45.24 36.32
N PHE A 441 38.20 -46.33 37.08
CA PHE A 441 37.51 -46.44 38.36
C PHE A 441 38.20 -45.57 39.43
N ARG A 442 37.40 -44.84 40.23
CA ARG A 442 37.82 -44.27 41.54
C ARG A 442 37.46 -45.26 42.66
N PRO A 443 38.28 -45.40 43.71
CA PRO A 443 38.01 -46.32 44.81
C PRO A 443 37.05 -45.71 45.85
N SER A 444 36.14 -46.54 46.35
CA SER A 444 35.31 -46.28 47.54
C SER A 444 36.11 -46.57 48.82
N CYS A 445 36.13 -45.61 49.74
CA CYS A 445 36.73 -45.74 51.08
C CYS A 445 35.63 -45.74 52.15
N SER A 446 35.51 -46.84 52.91
CA SER A 446 34.85 -47.01 54.23
C SER A 446 34.87 -48.53 54.53
N LYS A 447 35.36 -49.11 55.64
CA LYS A 447 35.46 -48.70 57.05
C LYS A 447 36.43 -49.65 57.80
N ARG A 448 37.00 -49.11 58.90
CA ARG A 448 37.22 -49.69 60.25
C ARG A 448 37.58 -51.18 60.43
N ASN A 449 38.57 -51.33 61.32
CA ASN A 449 39.08 -52.48 62.08
C ASN A 449 39.98 -53.46 61.35
#